data_AF-A0A6A4VLB4-F1
#
_entry.id   AF-A0A6A4VLB4-F1
#
_cell.length_a   1.000
_cell.length_b   1.000
_cell.length_c   1.000
_cell.angle_alpha   90.00
_cell.angle_beta   90.00
_cell.angle_gamma   90.00
#
_symmetry.space_group_name_H-M   'P 1'
#
loop_
_entity.id
_entity.type
_entity.pdbx_description
1 polymer ?
#
loop_
_entity_poly.entity_id
_entity_poly.type
_entity_poly.pdbx_seq_one_letter_code
_entity_poly.pdbx_strand_id
1 'polypeptide(L)'
;MAELERMVAQFRVESFKDVDPAEMIGFGMKDSHVYRQMFMEATKTLSADARTWIVILATAVKNKERIVMELNTRFLDKPWRTAVLNFYMNSTVTKLSDNVGPIRLLPVVNIPGCVPPITALAWKSIKPVPDRTYDNFVSNLWVAQLHVDEAVMADQKAYETRFWETQVTKGGRNYNPGFHVGFWENKSKDRYPLLNWDMTKYLPEQEGPYSKAQITTWLQDSGEV
;
A
#
# COMPACT_ATOMS: atom_id res chain seq x y z
N MET A 1 -32.57 36.47 -9.09
CA MET A 1 -31.58 37.32 -8.40
C MET A 1 -31.78 37.30 -6.88
N ALA A 2 -32.93 37.71 -6.35
CA ALA A 2 -33.19 37.73 -4.89
C ALA A 2 -33.04 36.37 -4.18
N GLU A 3 -33.36 35.26 -4.85
CA GLU A 3 -33.20 33.91 -4.29
C GLU A 3 -31.71 33.50 -4.19
N LEU A 4 -30.93 33.79 -5.23
CA LEU A 4 -29.48 33.55 -5.24
C LEU A 4 -28.77 34.39 -4.18
N GLU A 5 -29.17 35.65 -4.00
CA GLU A 5 -28.62 36.53 -2.96
C GLU A 5 -28.90 36.01 -1.55
N ARG A 6 -30.13 35.53 -1.29
CA ARG A 6 -30.47 34.89 0.00
C ARG A 6 -29.74 33.59 0.22
N MET A 7 -29.46 32.82 -0.83
CA MET A 7 -28.71 31.58 -0.74
C MET A 7 -27.24 31.86 -0.43
N VAL A 8 -26.61 32.79 -1.16
CA VAL A 8 -25.20 33.17 -0.97
C VAL A 8 -24.96 33.80 0.40
N ALA A 9 -25.92 34.60 0.91
CA ALA A 9 -25.84 35.21 2.24
C ALA A 9 -25.77 34.20 3.41
N GLN A 10 -26.06 32.91 3.17
CA GLN A 10 -25.91 31.84 4.18
C GLN A 10 -24.46 31.36 4.33
N PHE A 11 -23.56 31.75 3.42
CA PHE A 11 -22.16 31.35 3.42
C PHE A 11 -21.25 32.53 3.78
N ARG A 12 -20.20 32.29 4.56
CA ARG A 12 -19.22 33.32 4.95
C ARG A 12 -17.99 33.21 4.07
N VAL A 13 -17.70 34.25 3.29
CA VAL A 13 -16.56 34.26 2.37
C VAL A 13 -15.22 34.33 3.11
N GLU A 14 -15.23 34.91 4.30
CA GLU A 14 -14.07 35.06 5.17
C GLU A 14 -13.48 33.71 5.57
N SER A 15 -14.33 32.68 5.73
CA SER A 15 -13.87 31.33 6.05
C SER A 15 -12.99 30.70 4.97
N PHE A 16 -13.07 31.16 3.72
CA PHE A 16 -12.15 30.70 2.66
C PHE A 16 -10.74 31.27 2.83
N LYS A 17 -10.56 32.38 3.55
CA LYS A 17 -9.23 32.98 3.82
C LYS A 17 -8.45 32.20 4.87
N ASP A 18 -9.16 31.43 5.69
CA ASP A 18 -8.59 30.57 6.73
C ASP A 18 -8.25 29.16 6.21
N VAL A 19 -8.54 28.87 4.93
CA VAL A 19 -8.19 27.59 4.31
C VAL A 19 -6.69 27.54 4.08
N ASP A 20 -5.98 26.72 4.87
CA ASP A 20 -4.61 26.31 4.56
C ASP A 20 -4.63 25.08 3.62
N PRO A 21 -4.09 25.18 2.38
CA PRO A 21 -3.99 24.05 1.48
C PRO A 21 -3.28 22.83 2.08
N ALA A 22 -2.34 23.03 3.01
CA ALA A 22 -1.65 21.94 3.70
C ALA A 22 -2.57 21.17 4.67
N GLU A 23 -3.51 21.86 5.33
CA GLU A 23 -4.50 21.24 6.23
C GLU A 23 -5.59 20.49 5.45
N MET A 24 -5.79 20.83 4.18
CA MET A 24 -6.72 20.14 3.28
C MET A 24 -6.12 18.85 2.68
N ILE A 25 -4.82 18.60 2.86
CA ILE A 25 -4.16 17.36 2.40
C ILE A 25 -4.77 16.17 3.14
N GLY A 26 -5.36 15.24 2.38
CA GLY A 26 -6.05 14.07 2.92
C GLY A 26 -7.54 14.29 3.18
N PHE A 27 -8.04 15.53 3.19
CA PHE A 27 -9.47 15.82 3.28
C PHE A 27 -10.16 15.43 1.96
N GLY A 28 -11.08 14.45 2.02
CA GLY A 28 -11.74 13.88 0.82
C GLY A 28 -10.94 12.83 0.05
N MET A 29 -9.75 12.44 0.54
CA MET A 29 -8.92 11.42 -0.13
C MET A 29 -9.25 10.01 0.38
N LYS A 30 -9.19 9.01 -0.52
CA LYS A 30 -9.27 7.60 -0.13
C LYS A 30 -8.11 7.23 0.79
N ASP A 31 -8.32 6.33 1.75
CA ASP A 31 -7.27 5.88 2.67
C ASP A 31 -5.99 5.40 1.95
N SER A 32 -6.11 4.68 0.83
CA SER A 32 -4.96 4.23 0.03
C SER A 32 -4.15 5.40 -0.55
N HIS A 33 -4.80 6.50 -0.93
CA HIS A 33 -4.15 7.71 -1.43
C HIS A 33 -3.48 8.49 -0.29
N VAL A 34 -4.11 8.54 0.89
CA VAL A 34 -3.52 9.16 2.09
C VAL A 34 -2.23 8.44 2.47
N TYR A 35 -2.24 7.11 2.58
CA TYR A 35 -1.03 6.36 2.93
C TYR A 35 0.05 6.46 1.87
N ARG A 36 -0.32 6.51 0.58
CA ARG A 36 0.64 6.76 -0.51
C ARG A 36 1.29 8.13 -0.38
N GLN A 37 0.51 9.19 -0.17
CA GLN A 37 1.07 10.53 0.01
C GLN A 37 1.97 10.61 1.25
N MET A 38 1.54 10.04 2.38
CA MET A 38 2.36 9.92 3.58
C MET A 38 3.69 9.21 3.28
N PHE A 39 3.66 8.10 2.53
CA PHE A 39 4.86 7.37 2.14
C PHE A 39 5.77 8.20 1.23
N MET A 40 5.21 8.83 0.20
CA MET A 40 5.99 9.64 -0.75
C MET A 40 6.64 10.85 -0.05
N GLU A 41 5.90 11.51 0.84
CA GLU A 41 6.40 12.64 1.61
C GLU A 41 7.50 12.20 2.61
N ALA A 42 7.24 11.14 3.39
CA ALA A 42 8.20 10.62 4.37
C ALA A 42 9.48 10.07 3.74
N THR A 43 9.46 9.76 2.44
CA THR A 43 10.61 9.21 1.72
C THR A 43 11.22 10.15 0.69
N LYS A 44 10.72 11.39 0.55
CA LYS A 44 11.08 12.31 -0.54
C LYS A 44 12.57 12.66 -0.63
N THR A 45 13.28 12.62 0.49
CA THR A 45 14.73 12.89 0.58
C THR A 45 15.59 11.64 0.50
N LEU A 46 14.98 10.45 0.53
CA LEU A 46 15.68 9.17 0.46
C LEU A 46 16.05 8.81 -0.99
N SER A 47 17.15 8.06 -1.15
CA SER A 47 17.54 7.48 -2.43
C SER A 47 16.51 6.47 -2.93
N ALA A 48 16.48 6.22 -4.24
CA ALA A 48 15.62 5.21 -4.84
C ALA A 48 15.86 3.82 -4.23
N ASP A 49 17.12 3.47 -3.98
CA ASP A 49 17.51 2.20 -3.36
C ASP A 49 16.93 2.05 -1.93
N ALA A 50 17.06 3.08 -1.09
CA ALA A 50 16.48 3.06 0.25
C ALA A 50 14.95 2.96 0.22
N ARG A 51 14.28 3.67 -0.71
CA ARG A 51 12.81 3.55 -0.89
C ARG A 51 12.39 2.15 -1.26
N THR A 52 13.11 1.52 -2.19
CA THR A 52 12.85 0.14 -2.62
C THR A 52 13.01 -0.83 -1.46
N TRP A 53 14.08 -0.71 -0.67
CA TRP A 53 14.30 -1.58 0.50
C TRP A 53 13.25 -1.41 1.60
N ILE A 54 12.70 -0.21 1.80
CA ILE A 54 11.53 -0.01 2.68
C ILE A 54 10.34 -0.83 2.17
N VAL A 55 10.05 -0.81 0.87
CA VAL A 55 8.94 -1.60 0.32
C VAL A 55 9.21 -3.11 0.46
N ILE A 56 10.43 -3.58 0.18
CA ILE A 56 10.83 -4.99 0.31
C ILE A 56 10.62 -5.48 1.76
N LEU A 57 11.15 -4.78 2.75
CA LEU A 57 11.07 -5.20 4.16
C LEU A 57 9.64 -5.16 4.68
N ALA A 58 8.86 -4.14 4.32
CA ALA A 58 7.44 -4.07 4.67
C ALA A 58 6.63 -5.21 4.05
N THR A 59 6.94 -5.59 2.80
CA THR A 59 6.29 -6.70 2.09
C THR A 59 6.62 -8.05 2.74
N ALA A 60 7.88 -8.24 3.16
CA ALA A 60 8.36 -9.49 3.73
C ALA A 60 7.92 -9.73 5.18
N VAL A 61 8.06 -8.72 6.04
CA VAL A 61 7.98 -8.90 7.51
C VAL A 61 6.69 -8.35 8.10
N LYS A 62 6.10 -7.30 7.51
CA LYS A 62 4.83 -6.67 7.93
C LYS A 62 4.76 -6.29 9.42
N ASN A 63 5.89 -6.11 10.09
CA ASN A 63 5.99 -5.76 11.51
C ASN A 63 7.23 -4.89 11.77
N LYS A 64 7.04 -3.71 12.37
CA LYS A 64 8.10 -2.71 12.61
C LYS A 64 9.21 -3.27 13.48
N GLU A 65 8.88 -3.87 14.61
CA GLU A 65 9.85 -4.30 15.62
C GLU A 65 10.79 -5.37 15.04
N ARG A 66 10.24 -6.34 14.31
CA ARG A 66 11.02 -7.36 13.61
C ARG A 66 11.87 -6.76 12.51
N ILE A 67 11.37 -5.81 11.73
CA ILE A 67 12.19 -5.13 10.70
C ILE A 67 13.37 -4.40 11.34
N VAL A 68 13.13 -3.62 12.40
CA VAL A 68 14.17 -2.89 13.14
C VAL A 68 15.20 -3.87 13.72
N MET A 69 14.75 -5.00 14.27
CA MET A 69 15.65 -6.05 14.76
C MET A 69 16.54 -6.60 13.63
N GLU A 70 15.96 -6.98 12.49
CA GLU A 70 16.72 -7.55 11.37
C GLU A 70 17.68 -6.53 10.73
N LEU A 71 17.29 -5.25 10.66
CA LEU A 71 18.17 -4.16 10.25
C LEU A 71 19.36 -3.98 11.19
N ASN A 72 19.23 -4.34 12.46
CA ASN A 72 20.30 -4.27 13.45
C ASN A 72 21.16 -5.54 13.53
N THR A 73 20.85 -6.59 12.78
CA THR A 73 21.56 -7.87 12.86
C THR A 73 22.06 -8.40 11.51
N ARG A 74 21.36 -8.19 10.39
CA ARG A 74 21.68 -8.83 9.10
C ARG A 74 22.27 -7.93 8.03
N PHE A 75 21.91 -6.65 8.01
CA PHE A 75 22.21 -5.72 6.90
C PHE A 75 23.24 -4.64 7.28
N LEU A 76 24.18 -4.97 8.17
CA LEU A 76 25.06 -3.99 8.82
C LEU A 76 25.98 -3.25 7.85
N ASP A 77 26.38 -3.92 6.77
CA ASP A 77 27.28 -3.45 5.72
C ASP A 77 26.58 -2.71 4.57
N LYS A 78 25.24 -2.66 4.57
CA LYS A 78 24.50 -2.10 3.43
C LYS A 78 24.42 -0.57 3.48
N PRO A 79 24.75 0.13 2.38
CA PRO A 79 24.81 1.60 2.38
C PRO A 79 23.44 2.27 2.59
N TRP A 80 22.35 1.61 2.19
CA TRP A 80 20.98 2.08 2.40
C TRP A 80 20.46 1.84 3.82
N ARG A 81 21.09 0.96 4.61
CA ARG A 81 20.56 0.45 5.89
C ARG A 81 20.23 1.56 6.88
N THR A 82 21.15 2.50 7.11
CA THR A 82 20.96 3.57 8.09
C THR A 82 19.74 4.44 7.77
N ALA A 83 19.56 4.79 6.49
CA ALA A 83 18.41 5.56 6.04
C ALA A 83 17.09 4.79 6.25
N VAL A 84 17.07 3.51 5.90
CA VAL A 84 15.90 2.63 6.06
C VAL A 84 15.57 2.40 7.54
N LEU A 85 16.58 2.18 8.39
CA LEU A 85 16.41 2.05 9.84
C LEU A 85 15.81 3.32 10.45
N ASN A 86 16.34 4.49 10.10
CA ASN A 86 15.83 5.78 10.58
C ASN A 86 14.37 5.99 10.15
N PHE A 87 14.00 5.62 8.92
CA PHE A 87 12.62 5.66 8.46
C PHE A 87 11.70 4.79 9.34
N TYR A 88 12.05 3.52 9.57
CA TYR A 88 11.20 2.64 10.39
C TYR A 88 11.10 3.13 11.84
N MET A 89 12.21 3.58 12.43
CA MET A 89 12.22 4.08 13.81
C MET A 89 11.31 5.30 13.99
N ASN A 90 11.40 6.27 13.06
CA ASN A 90 10.86 7.61 13.26
C ASN A 90 9.54 7.88 12.52
N SER A 91 9.26 7.17 11.43
CA SER A 91 8.14 7.48 10.53
C SER A 91 7.06 6.41 10.50
N THR A 92 7.24 5.30 11.22
CA THR A 92 6.33 4.15 11.14
C THR A 92 5.85 3.62 12.48
N VAL A 93 4.73 2.91 12.44
CA VAL A 93 4.19 2.02 13.48
C VAL A 93 3.81 0.69 12.83
N THR A 94 3.66 -0.41 13.59
CA THR A 94 3.27 -1.69 12.98
C THR A 94 1.88 -1.61 12.36
N LYS A 95 0.88 -1.19 13.12
CA LYS A 95 -0.51 -0.98 12.69
C LYS A 95 -1.03 0.37 13.19
N LEU A 96 -2.10 0.88 12.57
CA LEU A 96 -2.67 2.20 12.88
C LEU A 96 -2.99 2.39 14.36
N SER A 97 -3.42 1.32 15.04
CA SER A 97 -3.76 1.34 16.46
C SER A 97 -2.59 1.60 17.39
N ASP A 98 -1.36 1.40 16.93
CA ASP A 98 -0.15 1.57 17.73
C ASP A 98 0.33 3.02 17.70
N ASN A 99 -0.36 3.90 16.96
CA ASN A 99 -0.05 5.32 16.94
C ASN A 99 -0.63 6.01 18.19
N VAL A 100 0.23 6.35 19.15
CA VAL A 100 -0.16 6.92 20.45
C VAL A 100 0.03 8.45 20.49
N GLY A 101 0.54 9.06 19.42
CA GLY A 101 0.84 10.51 19.37
C GLY A 101 -0.07 11.32 18.44
N PRO A 102 -0.01 12.66 18.52
CA PRO A 102 -0.73 13.56 17.61
C PRO A 102 -0.19 13.49 16.18
N ILE A 103 1.06 13.06 16.01
CA ILE A 103 1.70 12.88 14.71
C ILE A 103 1.19 11.58 14.09
N ARG A 104 0.65 11.66 12.87
CA ARG A 104 0.21 10.48 12.13
C ARG A 104 1.41 9.72 11.57
N LEU A 105 1.74 8.57 12.15
CA LEU A 105 2.80 7.69 11.66
C LEU A 105 2.25 6.68 10.64
N LEU A 106 3.10 6.23 9.71
CA LEU A 106 2.71 5.31 8.65
C LEU A 106 2.66 3.86 9.17
N PRO A 107 1.53 3.14 9.06
CA PRO A 107 1.49 1.72 9.41
C PRO A 107 2.32 0.88 8.43
N VAL A 108 3.25 0.07 8.94
CA VAL A 108 4.09 -0.83 8.13
C VAL A 108 3.23 -1.76 7.28
N VAL A 109 2.13 -2.27 7.85
CA VAL A 109 1.19 -3.15 7.14
C VAL A 109 0.50 -2.48 5.93
N ASN A 110 0.52 -1.15 5.84
CA ASN A 110 -0.08 -0.38 4.74
C ASN A 110 0.93 0.02 3.66
N ILE A 111 2.24 -0.03 3.93
CA ILE A 111 3.30 0.32 2.95
C ILE A 111 3.15 -0.49 1.65
N PRO A 112 2.88 -1.80 1.66
CA PRO A 112 2.65 -2.57 0.44
C PRO A 112 1.54 -2.03 -0.47
N GLY A 113 0.50 -1.41 0.10
CA GLY A 113 -0.60 -0.80 -0.66
C GLY A 113 -0.30 0.61 -1.19
N CYS A 114 0.81 1.21 -0.77
CA CYS A 114 1.21 2.56 -1.20
C CYS A 114 1.74 2.53 -2.64
N VAL A 115 2.52 1.50 -2.99
CA VAL A 115 3.17 1.35 -4.30
C VAL A 115 3.03 -0.09 -4.84
N PRO A 116 1.79 -0.53 -5.18
CA PRO A 116 1.52 -1.93 -5.56
C PRO A 116 2.42 -2.52 -6.67
N PRO A 117 2.82 -1.78 -7.73
CA PRO A 117 3.72 -2.31 -8.75
C PRO A 117 5.07 -2.78 -8.20
N ILE A 118 5.67 -1.96 -7.30
CA ILE A 118 6.96 -2.26 -6.67
C ILE A 118 6.79 -3.39 -5.65
N THR A 119 5.70 -3.36 -4.90
CA THR A 119 5.36 -4.41 -3.94
C THR A 119 5.19 -5.77 -4.62
N ALA A 120 4.58 -5.82 -5.81
CA ALA A 120 4.44 -7.07 -6.57
C ALA A 120 5.81 -7.64 -6.96
N LEU A 121 6.70 -6.82 -7.51
CA LEU A 121 8.08 -7.24 -7.83
C LEU A 121 8.86 -7.65 -6.59
N ALA A 122 8.77 -6.88 -5.50
CA ALA A 122 9.41 -7.22 -4.24
C ALA A 122 8.90 -8.53 -3.66
N TRP A 123 7.59 -8.80 -3.75
CA TRP A 123 7.01 -10.07 -3.34
C TRP A 123 7.55 -11.23 -4.19
N LYS A 124 7.59 -11.04 -5.52
CA LYS A 124 8.13 -12.04 -6.45
C LYS A 124 9.62 -12.33 -6.16
N SER A 125 10.41 -11.30 -5.86
CA SER A 125 11.85 -11.44 -5.61
C SER A 125 12.16 -12.15 -4.29
N ILE A 126 11.40 -11.91 -3.23
CA ILE A 126 11.63 -12.56 -1.92
C ILE A 126 11.04 -13.97 -1.83
N LYS A 127 10.16 -14.36 -2.75
CA LYS A 127 9.51 -15.68 -2.72
C LYS A 127 10.33 -16.71 -3.49
N PRO A 128 10.58 -17.91 -2.91
CA PRO A 128 11.11 -19.05 -3.65
C PRO A 128 10.22 -19.38 -4.85
N VAL A 129 10.81 -19.83 -5.97
CA VAL A 129 10.08 -20.17 -7.21
C VAL A 129 8.87 -21.10 -6.95
N PRO A 130 8.97 -22.16 -6.14
CA PRO A 130 7.81 -23.02 -5.84
C PRO A 130 6.65 -22.30 -5.15
N ASP A 131 6.93 -21.21 -4.43
CA ASP A 131 5.93 -20.42 -3.71
C ASP A 131 5.33 -19.29 -4.56
N ARG A 132 5.88 -19.03 -5.76
CA ARG A 132 5.38 -18.03 -6.72
C ARG A 132 4.15 -18.54 -7.46
N THR A 133 3.15 -19.01 -6.71
CA THR A 133 1.89 -19.49 -7.25
C THR A 133 0.86 -18.35 -7.29
N TYR A 134 -0.12 -18.48 -8.19
CA TYR A 134 -1.24 -17.55 -8.25
C TYR A 134 -1.98 -17.44 -6.92
N ASP A 135 -2.25 -18.57 -6.24
CA ASP A 135 -3.00 -18.57 -4.97
C ASP A 135 -2.25 -17.82 -3.86
N ASN A 136 -0.93 -17.99 -3.79
CA ASN A 136 -0.08 -17.25 -2.85
C ASN A 136 0.01 -15.77 -3.21
N PHE A 137 0.00 -15.44 -4.50
CA PHE A 137 0.02 -14.07 -4.99
C PHE A 137 -1.28 -13.35 -4.65
N VAL A 138 -2.43 -13.90 -5.03
CA VAL A 138 -3.76 -13.29 -4.80
C VAL A 138 -4.11 -13.18 -3.31
N SER A 139 -3.47 -14.01 -2.47
CA SER A 139 -3.53 -13.95 -1.00
C SER A 139 -2.73 -12.78 -0.40
N ASN A 140 -2.74 -11.62 -1.05
CA ASN A 140 -2.15 -10.38 -0.55
C ASN A 140 -3.13 -9.21 -0.64
N LEU A 141 -3.12 -8.37 0.40
CA LEU A 141 -4.08 -7.27 0.57
C LEU A 141 -3.99 -6.15 -0.48
N TRP A 142 -2.86 -6.06 -1.18
CA TRP A 142 -2.56 -5.04 -2.19
C TRP A 142 -2.95 -5.47 -3.62
N VAL A 143 -3.28 -6.75 -3.85
CA VAL A 143 -3.56 -7.26 -5.21
C VAL A 143 -4.79 -6.62 -5.82
N ALA A 144 -5.82 -6.31 -5.02
CA ALA A 144 -7.02 -5.61 -5.50
C ALA A 144 -6.72 -4.24 -6.13
N GLN A 145 -5.55 -3.64 -5.85
CA GLN A 145 -5.16 -2.36 -6.43
C GLN A 145 -4.51 -2.49 -7.82
N LEU A 146 -4.25 -3.70 -8.28
CA LEU A 146 -3.66 -3.97 -9.60
C LEU A 146 -4.73 -3.93 -10.70
N HIS A 147 -4.28 -3.77 -11.93
CA HIS A 147 -5.10 -3.85 -13.14
C HIS A 147 -5.39 -5.32 -13.49
N VAL A 148 -6.21 -6.00 -12.70
CA VAL A 148 -6.55 -7.43 -12.85
C VAL A 148 -8.01 -7.63 -13.26
N ASP A 149 -8.32 -8.77 -13.87
CA ASP A 149 -9.68 -9.09 -14.35
C ASP A 149 -10.69 -9.37 -13.21
N GLU A 150 -11.97 -9.46 -13.57
CA GLU A 150 -13.04 -9.66 -12.60
C GLU A 150 -12.95 -11.00 -11.83
N ALA A 151 -12.41 -12.05 -12.46
CA ALA A 151 -12.23 -13.35 -11.82
C ALA A 151 -11.13 -13.27 -10.75
N VAL A 152 -10.00 -12.63 -11.07
CA VAL A 152 -8.92 -12.38 -10.11
C VAL A 152 -9.41 -11.47 -8.97
N MET A 153 -10.21 -10.45 -9.28
CA MET A 153 -10.82 -9.60 -8.26
C MET A 153 -11.75 -10.38 -7.33
N ALA A 154 -12.52 -11.34 -7.85
CA ALA A 154 -13.39 -12.19 -7.05
C ALA A 154 -12.58 -13.11 -6.13
N ASP A 155 -11.54 -13.77 -6.63
CA ASP A 155 -10.62 -14.59 -5.84
C ASP A 155 -9.98 -13.79 -4.70
N GLN A 156 -9.54 -12.57 -5.01
CA GLN A 156 -8.91 -11.66 -4.06
C GLN A 156 -9.90 -11.21 -2.97
N LYS A 157 -11.13 -10.85 -3.36
CA LYS A 157 -12.20 -10.51 -2.43
C LYS A 157 -12.51 -11.68 -1.50
N ALA A 158 -12.65 -12.88 -2.04
CA ALA A 158 -12.92 -14.08 -1.25
C ALA A 158 -11.80 -14.37 -0.23
N TYR A 159 -10.54 -14.23 -0.64
CA TYR A 159 -9.40 -14.33 0.28
C TYR A 159 -9.51 -13.31 1.41
N GLU A 160 -9.74 -12.03 1.10
CA GLU A 160 -9.80 -10.99 2.11
C GLU A 160 -10.98 -11.13 3.06
N THR A 161 -12.16 -11.48 2.54
CA THR A 161 -13.32 -11.79 3.35
C THR A 161 -12.95 -12.84 4.40
N ARG A 162 -12.41 -13.98 3.95
CA ARG A 162 -11.97 -15.04 4.85
C ARG A 162 -10.89 -14.56 5.83
N PHE A 163 -9.89 -13.83 5.36
CA PHE A 163 -8.80 -13.32 6.20
C PHE A 163 -9.33 -12.44 7.35
N TRP A 164 -10.17 -11.46 7.04
CA TRP A 164 -10.71 -10.52 8.02
C TRP A 164 -11.78 -11.11 8.93
N GLU A 165 -12.56 -12.08 8.44
CA GLU A 165 -13.59 -12.75 9.24
C GLU A 165 -13.02 -13.85 10.15
N THR A 166 -11.97 -14.55 9.72
CA THR A 166 -11.53 -15.78 10.41
C THR A 166 -10.13 -15.71 11.01
N GLN A 167 -9.22 -14.90 10.47
CA GLN A 167 -7.81 -14.87 10.90
C GLN A 167 -7.49 -13.64 11.76
N VAL A 168 -8.08 -12.49 11.45
CA VAL A 168 -7.84 -11.26 12.22
C VAL A 168 -8.81 -11.15 13.39
N THR A 169 -8.43 -11.72 14.52
CA THR A 169 -9.27 -11.80 15.72
C THR A 169 -9.09 -10.62 16.69
N LYS A 170 -8.07 -9.78 16.49
CA LYS A 170 -7.73 -8.66 17.39
C LYS A 170 -7.24 -7.44 16.61
N GLY A 171 -7.54 -6.26 17.12
CA GLY A 171 -7.02 -4.99 16.60
C GLY A 171 -6.88 -3.93 17.68
N GLY A 172 -6.81 -2.66 17.28
CA GLY A 172 -6.74 -1.52 18.20
C GLY A 172 -7.98 -1.27 19.02
N ARG A 173 -7.93 -0.21 19.83
CA ARG A 173 -9.04 0.26 20.66
C ARG A 173 -10.36 0.46 19.89
N ASN A 174 -10.28 0.85 18.62
CA ASN A 174 -11.43 1.08 17.73
C ASN A 174 -11.55 0.01 16.63
N TYR A 175 -11.02 -1.19 16.84
CA TYR A 175 -11.10 -2.24 15.84
C TYR A 175 -12.52 -2.79 15.73
N ASN A 176 -13.12 -2.61 14.56
CA ASN A 176 -14.35 -3.30 14.19
C ASN A 176 -13.96 -4.57 13.42
N PRO A 177 -14.21 -5.76 13.98
CA PRO A 177 -13.87 -7.02 13.32
C PRO A 177 -14.68 -7.23 12.03
N GLY A 178 -14.14 -8.09 11.16
CA GLY A 178 -14.81 -8.50 9.93
C GLY A 178 -14.37 -7.74 8.69
N PHE A 179 -14.90 -8.20 7.55
CA PHE A 179 -14.57 -7.66 6.24
C PHE A 179 -15.29 -6.33 5.97
N HIS A 180 -14.52 -5.28 5.77
CA HIS A 180 -15.04 -3.94 5.46
C HIS A 180 -15.17 -3.73 3.95
N VAL A 181 -16.32 -4.11 3.40
CA VAL A 181 -16.56 -4.08 1.94
C VAL A 181 -16.28 -2.72 1.31
N GLY A 182 -16.68 -1.62 1.94
CA GLY A 182 -16.44 -0.27 1.40
C GLY A 182 -14.96 0.10 1.31
N PHE A 183 -14.15 -0.37 2.27
CA PHE A 183 -12.69 -0.20 2.19
C PHE A 183 -12.10 -0.99 1.01
N TRP A 184 -12.56 -2.23 0.85
CA TRP A 184 -12.15 -3.08 -0.26
C TRP A 184 -12.55 -2.48 -1.63
N GLU A 185 -13.78 -2.00 -1.76
CA GLU A 185 -14.29 -1.35 -2.98
C GLU A 185 -13.54 -0.07 -3.32
N ASN A 186 -13.05 0.66 -2.31
CA ASN A 186 -12.30 1.88 -2.55
C ASN A 186 -10.90 1.63 -3.08
N LYS A 187 -10.19 0.64 -2.51
CA LYS A 187 -8.86 0.23 -3.01
C LYS A 187 -8.96 -0.50 -4.34
N SER A 188 -10.04 -1.26 -4.56
CA SER A 188 -10.25 -2.04 -5.78
C SER A 188 -10.61 -1.20 -7.00
N LYS A 189 -10.66 0.13 -6.86
CA LYS A 189 -10.77 1.07 -7.98
C LYS A 189 -9.40 1.49 -8.51
N ASP A 190 -8.32 1.24 -7.76
CA ASP A 190 -6.95 1.45 -8.24
C ASP A 190 -6.66 0.42 -9.36
N ARG A 191 -5.85 0.79 -10.35
CA ARG A 191 -5.57 -0.01 -11.56
C ARG A 191 -4.09 0.00 -11.90
N TYR A 192 -3.26 -0.38 -10.93
CA TYR A 192 -1.81 -0.37 -11.07
C TYR A 192 -1.29 -1.48 -11.99
N PRO A 193 -0.30 -1.21 -12.86
CA PRO A 193 0.30 -2.25 -13.68
C PRO A 193 1.17 -3.19 -12.86
N LEU A 194 1.38 -4.40 -13.38
CA LEU A 194 2.53 -5.22 -13.02
C LEU A 194 3.76 -4.69 -13.75
N LEU A 195 4.95 -4.94 -13.20
CA LEU A 195 6.21 -4.49 -13.76
C LEU A 195 7.10 -5.68 -14.14
N ASN A 196 7.89 -5.49 -15.19
CA ASN A 196 9.03 -6.33 -15.53
C ASN A 196 10.24 -5.96 -14.66
N TRP A 197 11.30 -6.76 -14.70
CA TRP A 197 12.53 -6.54 -13.93
C TRP A 197 13.30 -5.28 -14.33
N ASP A 198 13.14 -4.83 -15.57
CA ASP A 198 13.65 -3.55 -16.08
C ASP A 198 12.78 -2.34 -15.69
N MET A 199 11.79 -2.55 -14.80
CA MET A 199 10.85 -1.54 -14.32
C MET A 199 9.88 -1.00 -15.38
N THR A 200 9.80 -1.64 -16.55
CA THR A 200 8.76 -1.35 -17.55
C THR A 200 7.44 -2.03 -17.19
N LYS A 201 6.34 -1.55 -17.77
CA LYS A 201 5.02 -2.18 -17.59
C LYS A 201 5.02 -3.58 -18.21
N TYR A 202 4.53 -4.57 -17.47
CA TYR A 202 4.24 -5.89 -18.02
C TYR A 202 3.03 -5.79 -18.96
N LEU A 203 3.27 -6.12 -20.23
CA LEU A 203 2.30 -6.06 -21.32
C LEU A 203 2.17 -7.46 -21.92
N PRO A 204 1.19 -8.26 -21.48
CA PRO A 204 0.87 -9.51 -22.15
C PRO A 204 0.26 -9.22 -23.53
N GLU A 205 0.23 -10.22 -24.42
CA GLU A 205 -0.24 -10.11 -25.82
C GLU A 205 -1.65 -9.52 -26.00
N GLN A 206 -2.46 -9.49 -24.93
CA GLN A 206 -3.78 -8.85 -24.91
C GLN A 206 -3.74 -7.59 -24.05
N GLU A 207 -4.08 -6.45 -24.64
CA GLU A 207 -4.32 -5.22 -23.88
C GLU A 207 -5.58 -5.38 -23.02
N GLY A 208 -5.41 -5.37 -21.70
CA GLY A 208 -6.52 -5.46 -20.76
C GLY A 208 -6.08 -5.79 -19.34
N PRO A 209 -7.04 -5.99 -18.44
CA PRO A 209 -6.78 -6.44 -17.08
C PRO A 209 -6.11 -7.80 -17.06
N TYR A 210 -5.14 -7.98 -16.16
CA TYR A 210 -4.37 -9.22 -16.05
C TYR A 210 -5.26 -10.38 -15.58
N SER A 211 -5.26 -11.44 -16.37
CA SER A 211 -5.91 -12.70 -16.01
C SER A 211 -5.04 -13.58 -15.13
N LYS A 212 -5.65 -14.60 -14.50
CA LYS A 212 -4.94 -15.63 -13.75
C LYS A 212 -3.79 -16.27 -14.55
N ALA A 213 -4.01 -16.54 -15.83
CA ALA A 213 -2.99 -17.12 -16.70
C ALA A 213 -1.81 -16.17 -16.89
N GLN A 214 -2.08 -14.90 -17.19
CA GLN A 214 -1.05 -13.88 -17.40
C GLN A 214 -0.24 -13.58 -16.13
N ILE A 215 -0.89 -13.56 -14.96
CA ILE A 215 -0.22 -13.44 -13.65
C ILE A 215 0.66 -14.66 -13.40
N THR A 216 0.16 -15.86 -13.70
CA THR A 216 0.93 -17.10 -13.52
C THR A 216 2.18 -17.10 -14.39
N THR A 217 2.08 -16.70 -15.66
CA THR A 217 3.24 -16.53 -16.55
C THR A 217 4.23 -15.53 -15.97
N TRP A 218 3.75 -14.32 -15.62
CA TRP A 218 4.59 -13.28 -15.04
C TRP A 218 5.30 -13.75 -13.77
N LEU A 219 4.68 -14.59 -12.94
CA LEU A 219 5.30 -15.13 -11.72
C LEU A 219 6.47 -16.09 -11.99
N GLN A 220 6.44 -16.80 -13.12
CA GLN A 220 7.49 -17.75 -13.53
C GLN A 220 8.69 -17.07 -14.19
N ASP A 221 8.54 -15.85 -14.71
CA ASP A 221 9.62 -15.13 -15.38
C ASP A 221 10.76 -14.79 -14.40
N SER A 222 11.85 -15.55 -14.46
CA SER A 222 13.12 -15.22 -13.82
C SER A 222 13.87 -14.22 -14.70
N GLY A 223 13.75 -12.93 -14.41
CA GLY A 223 14.49 -11.87 -15.09
C GLY A 223 15.54 -11.25 -14.20
N GLU A 224 16.22 -12.08 -13.39
CA GLU A 224 17.58 -11.75 -12.98
C GLU A 224 18.40 -11.69 -14.29
N VAL A 225 18.67 -10.47 -14.76
CA VAL A 225 19.67 -10.23 -15.82
C VAL A 225 21.04 -10.30 -15.18
#